data_AF-A0A397UT24-F1
#
_entry.id   AF-A0A397UT24-F1
#
_cell.length_a   1.000
_cell.length_b   1.000
_cell.length_c   1.000
_cell.angle_alpha   90.00
_cell.angle_beta   90.00
_cell.angle_gamma   90.00
#
_symmetry.space_group_name_H-M   'P 1'
#
loop_
_entity.id
_entity.type
_entity.pdbx_description
1 polymer ?
#
loop_
_entity_poly.entity_id
_entity_poly.type
_entity_poly.pdbx_seq_one_letter_code
_entity_poly.pdbx_strand_id
1 'polypeptide(L)' 'MGYAKLRKMLNDIATNSGINLDNNRLITNHSCRRTAIQLLKNNRVLESDLQAFSGHRSHESLADYCQTSDN' A
#
# COMPACT_ATOMS: atom_id res chain seq x y z
N MET A 1 19.40 -4.60 7.33
CA MET A 1 18.87 -5.62 8.28
C MET A 1 17.37 -5.46 8.60
N GLY A 2 16.84 -4.25 8.86
CA GLY A 2 15.41 -4.06 9.20
C GLY A 2 14.38 -4.50 8.15
N TYR A 3 14.67 -4.27 6.85
CA TYR A 3 13.76 -4.62 5.75
C TYR A 3 13.42 -6.11 5.69
N ALA A 4 14.42 -6.99 5.84
CA ALA A 4 14.21 -8.44 5.79
C ALA A 4 13.33 -8.93 6.95
N LYS A 5 13.55 -8.38 8.15
CA LYS A 5 12.74 -8.71 9.34
C LYS A 5 11.30 -8.25 9.19
N LEU A 6 11.08 -7.02 8.71
CA LEU A 6 9.74 -6.48 8.43
C LEU A 6 9.03 -7.32 7.36
N ARG A 7 9.71 -7.64 6.26
CA ARG A 7 9.15 -8.47 5.20
C ARG A 7 8.74 -9.85 5.72
N LYS A 8 9.59 -10.52 6.51
CA LYS A 8 9.26 -11.81 7.12
C LYS A 8 8.00 -11.69 7.97
N MET A 9 7.97 -10.73 8.91
CA MET A 9 6.83 -10.49 9.79
C MET A 9 5.53 -10.24 9.02
N LEU A 10 5.55 -9.43 7.95
CA LEU A 10 4.36 -9.16 7.13
C LEU A 10 3.81 -10.41 6.45
N ASN A 11 4.69 -11.29 5.94
CA ASN A 11 4.27 -12.52 5.27
C ASN A 11 3.85 -13.61 6.27
N ASP A 12 4.45 -13.65 7.46
CA ASP A 12 4.00 -14.51 8.55
C ASP A 12 2.57 -14.12 8.99
N ILE A 13 2.29 -12.81 9.11
CA ILE A 13 0.94 -12.31 9.39
C ILE A 13 -0.04 -12.69 8.28
N ALA A 14 0.33 -12.51 7.02
CA ALA A 14 -0.53 -12.85 5.88
C ALA A 14 -0.90 -14.35 5.88
N THR A 15 0.09 -15.21 6.10
CA THR A 15 -0.07 -16.66 6.19
C THR A 15 -1.00 -17.04 7.34
N ASN A 16 -0.76 -16.51 8.54
CA ASN A 16 -1.57 -16.81 9.72
C ASN A 16 -2.99 -16.24 9.65
N SER A 17 -3.19 -15.15 8.91
CA SER A 17 -4.51 -14.53 8.69
C SER A 17 -5.29 -15.17 7.54
N GLY A 18 -4.70 -16.13 6.82
CA GLY A 18 -5.32 -16.76 5.64
C GLY A 18 -5.45 -15.83 4.43
N ILE A 19 -4.66 -14.75 4.37
CA ILE A 19 -4.62 -13.87 3.19
C ILE A 19 -3.92 -14.65 2.08
N ASN A 20 -4.69 -15.04 1.06
CA ASN A 20 -4.14 -15.69 -0.12
C ASN A 20 -3.37 -14.67 -0.96
N LEU A 21 -2.06 -14.86 -1.08
CA LEU A 21 -1.21 -14.07 -1.96
C LEU A 21 -1.05 -14.84 -3.27
N ASP A 22 -1.82 -14.45 -4.29
CA ASP A 22 -1.79 -15.10 -5.59
C ASP A 22 -0.35 -15.27 -6.12
N ASN A 23 -0.07 -16.42 -6.74
CA ASN A 23 1.19 -16.70 -7.44
C ASN A 23 2.47 -16.51 -6.60
N ASN A 24 2.47 -16.95 -5.33
CA ASN A 24 3.62 -16.83 -4.41
C ASN A 24 4.14 -15.38 -4.28
N ARG A 25 3.28 -14.38 -4.51
CA ARG A 25 3.65 -12.99 -4.28
C ARG A 25 3.89 -12.79 -2.78
N LEU A 26 4.87 -11.94 -2.46
CA LEU A 26 5.19 -11.60 -1.09
C LEU A 26 4.74 -10.19 -0.79
N ILE A 27 4.16 -9.98 0.39
CA ILE A 27 3.88 -8.64 0.91
C ILE A 27 5.22 -7.95 1.15
N THR A 28 5.35 -6.76 0.59
CA THR A 28 6.48 -5.86 0.81
C THR A 28 6.02 -4.61 1.55
N ASN A 29 6.94 -3.92 2.21
CA ASN A 29 6.62 -2.62 2.80
C ASN A 29 6.07 -1.63 1.75
N HIS A 30 6.59 -1.72 0.52
CA HIS A 30 6.13 -0.88 -0.59
C HIS A 30 4.68 -1.18 -1.00
N SER A 31 4.29 -2.46 -1.11
CA SER A 31 2.90 -2.84 -1.42
C SER A 31 1.94 -2.43 -0.29
N CYS A 32 2.35 -2.51 0.97
CA CYS A 32 1.55 -2.00 2.09
C CYS A 32 1.35 -0.49 1.99
N ARG A 33 2.42 0.28 1.75
CA ARG A 33 2.34 1.74 1.57
C ARG A 33 1.41 2.11 0.42
N ARG A 34 1.52 1.42 -0.72
CA ARG A 34 0.63 1.62 -1.87
C ARG A 34 -0.83 1.36 -1.51
N THR A 35 -1.11 0.23 -0.85
CA THR A 35 -2.46 -0.15 -0.43
C THR A 35 -3.04 0.89 0.55
N ALA A 36 -2.25 1.37 1.51
CA ALA A 36 -2.69 2.40 2.46
C ALA A 36 -3.09 3.70 1.75
N ILE A 37 -2.27 4.17 0.80
CA ILE A 37 -2.58 5.39 0.02
C ILE A 37 -3.87 5.20 -0.80
N GLN A 38 -4.03 4.03 -1.44
CA GLN A 38 -5.23 3.70 -2.21
C GLN A 38 -6.49 3.69 -1.32
N LEU A 39 -6.42 3.06 -0.15
CA LEU A 39 -7.54 3.03 0.80
C LEU A 39 -7.91 4.43 1.28
N LEU A 40 -6.94 5.25 1.68
CA LEU A 40 -7.21 6.62 2.14
C LEU A 40 -7.82 7.48 1.03
N LYS A 41 -7.32 7.33 -0.21
CA LYS A 41 -7.89 8.02 -1.38
C LYS A 41 -9.32 7.56 -1.67
N ASN A 42 -9.60 6.26 -1.60
CA ASN A 42 -10.95 5.71 -1.77
C ASN A 42 -11.91 6.18 -0.68
N ASN A 43 -11.41 6.45 0.53
CA ASN A 43 -12.15 7.06 1.63
C ASN A 43 -12.23 8.60 1.55
N ARG A 44 -11.89 9.20 0.39
CA ARG A 44 -12.00 10.63 0.11
C ARG A 44 -11.21 11.52 1.09
N VAL A 45 -10.09 11.02 1.62
CA VAL A 45 -9.13 11.85 2.35
C VAL A 45 -8.60 12.93 1.41
N LEU A 46 -8.44 14.15 1.93
CA LEU A 46 -7.98 15.29 1.16
C LEU A 46 -6.60 15.01 0.54
N GLU A 47 -6.38 15.48 -0.68
CA GLU A 47 -5.10 15.27 -1.37
C GLU A 47 -3.91 15.87 -0.62
N SER A 48 -4.11 17.00 0.07
CA SER A 48 -3.08 17.61 0.93
C SER A 48 -2.65 16.67 2.06
N ASP A 49 -3.62 15.99 2.69
CA ASP A 49 -3.37 15.07 3.80
C ASP A 49 -2.73 13.77 3.28
N LEU A 50 -3.15 13.31 2.10
CA LEU A 50 -2.52 12.18 1.41
C LEU A 50 -1.07 12.49 1.04
N GLN A 51 -0.75 13.70 0.58
CA GLN A 51 0.64 14.12 0.31
C GLN A 51 1.47 14.13 1.58
N ALA A 52 0.95 14.72 2.66
CA ALA A 52 1.63 14.75 3.95
C ALA A 52 1.88 13.33 4.50
N PHE A 53 0.87 12.46 4.47
CA PHE A 53 0.97 11.07 4.91
C PHE A 53 1.97 10.26 4.07
N SER A 54 1.89 10.42 2.75
CA SER A 54 2.70 9.62 1.83
C SER A 54 4.10 10.18 1.62
N GLY A 55 4.36 11.45 1.93
CA GLY A 55 5.61 12.14 1.65
C GLY A 55 5.86 12.45 0.17
N HIS A 56 4.82 12.46 -0.68
CA HIS A 56 4.95 12.88 -2.08
C HIS A 56 5.02 14.41 -2.18
N ARG A 57 5.82 14.89 -3.14
CA ARG A 57 6.05 16.34 -3.37
C ARG A 57 5.13 16.95 -4.41
N SER A 58 4.41 16.14 -5.19
CA SER A 58 3.51 16.61 -6.24
C SER A 58 2.21 15.81 -6.26
N HIS A 59 1.13 16.46 -6.70
CA HIS A 59 -0.17 15.84 -6.94
C HIS A 59 -0.08 14.74 -8.01
N GLU A 60 0.74 14.94 -9.03
CA GLU A 60 0.92 13.98 -10.12
C GLU A 60 1.42 12.62 -9.60
N SER A 61 2.33 12.60 -8.63
CA SER A 61 2.79 11.35 -8.01
C SER A 61 1.69 10.63 -7.22
N LEU A 62 0.61 11.31 -6.84
CA LEU A 62 -0.57 10.68 -6.22
C LEU A 62 -1.61 10.20 -7.24
N ALA A 63 -1.53 10.65 -8.50
CA ALA A 63 -2.46 10.27 -9.55
C ALA A 63 -2.34 8.77 -9.89
N ASP A 64 -1.13 8.21 -9.86
CA ASP A 64 -0.84 6.79 -10.12
C ASP A 64 -1.51 5.81 -9.13
N TYR A 65 -1.99 6.33 -7.99
CA TYR A 65 -2.72 5.53 -7.01
C TYR A 65 -4.23 5.49 -7.27
N CYS A 66 -4.74 6.19 -8.29
CA CYS A 66 -6.12 5.98 -8.76
C CYS A 66 -6.25 4.56 -9.29
N GLN A 67 -7.09 3.76 -8.63
CA GLN A 67 -7.66 2.60 -9.31
C GLN A 67 -8.65 3.16 -10.33
N THR A 68 -8.40 2.95 -11.62
CA THR A 68 -9.51 2.94 -12.58
C THR A 68 -10.44 1.86 -12.07
N SER A 69 -11.64 2.25 -11.66
CA SER A 69 -12.73 1.33 -11.41
C SER A 69 -12.86 0.45 -12.66
N ASP A 70 -12.48 -0.82 -12.53
CA ASP A 70 -12.80 -1.84 -13.52
C ASP A 70 -14.34 -1.88 -13.58
N ASN A 71 -14.89 -1.48 -14.72
CA ASN A 71 -16.33 -1.53 -15.02
C ASN A 71 -16.75 -2.97 -15.28
#